data_AF-A0A2E2MPK3-F1
#
_entry.id   AF-A0A2E2MPK3-F1
#
_cell.length_a   1.000
_cell.length_b   1.000
_cell.length_c   1.000
_cell.angle_alpha   90.00
_cell.angle_beta   90.00
_cell.angle_gamma   90.00
#
_symmetry.space_group_name_H-M   'P 1'
#
loop_
_entity.id
_entity.type
_entity.pdbx_description
1 polymer ?
#
loop_
_entity_poly.entity_id
_entity_poly.type
_entity_poly.pdbx_seq_one_letter_code
_entity_poly.pdbx_strand_id
1 'polypeptide(L)'
;MAAYRLRLATCFATYHPGADRTIAWGIVVFRRPPEERRTLACIVEETVQVLGLAADRATYFPTVFTNDQARPAALSLNDKVLLRTLYDPAIKAGMSLEETRQLVPGIIHRLVTGMKARGEQALYQD
;
A
#
# COMPACT_ATOMS: atom_id res chain seq x y z
N MET A 1 -3.03 -25.00 1.09
CA MET A 1 -3.17 -23.86 2.02
C MET A 1 -3.95 -22.66 1.45
N ALA A 2 -3.87 -22.34 0.15
CA ALA A 2 -4.66 -21.26 -0.47
C ALA A 2 -6.19 -21.44 -0.30
N ALA A 3 -6.69 -22.68 -0.43
CA ALA A 3 -8.11 -22.98 -0.30
C ALA A 3 -8.73 -22.75 1.10
N TYR A 4 -7.91 -22.79 2.17
CA TYR A 4 -8.41 -22.58 3.54
C TYR A 4 -8.61 -21.09 3.86
N ARG A 5 -7.78 -20.21 3.28
CA ARG A 5 -7.89 -18.75 3.46
C ARG A 5 -9.17 -18.17 2.83
N LEU A 6 -9.70 -18.81 1.79
CA LEU A 6 -10.92 -18.38 1.10
C LEU A 6 -12.22 -18.51 1.93
N ARG A 7 -12.23 -19.31 3.01
CA ARG A 7 -13.45 -19.53 3.81
C ARG A 7 -13.67 -18.50 4.92
N LEU A 8 -12.66 -17.70 5.28
CA LEU A 8 -12.73 -16.78 6.44
C LEU A 8 -12.41 -15.33 6.10
N ALA A 9 -11.79 -15.04 4.94
CA ALA A 9 -11.41 -13.69 4.56
C ALA A 9 -12.58 -12.93 3.91
N THR A 10 -12.98 -11.79 4.49
CA THR A 10 -13.97 -10.86 3.91
C THR A 10 -13.43 -10.18 2.64
N CYS A 11 -12.11 -10.05 2.53
CA CYS A 11 -11.39 -9.55 1.38
C CYS A 11 -10.00 -10.19 1.28
N PHE A 12 -9.44 -10.27 0.06
CA PHE A 12 -8.05 -10.64 -0.18
C PHE A 12 -7.51 -10.00 -1.47
N ALA A 13 -6.22 -9.70 -1.47
CA ALA A 13 -5.43 -9.33 -2.64
C ALA A 13 -4.48 -10.44 -3.07
N THR A 14 -4.20 -10.48 -4.38
CA THR A 14 -3.04 -11.18 -4.92
C THR A 14 -2.53 -10.44 -6.13
N TYR A 15 -1.23 -10.52 -6.40
CA TYR A 15 -0.63 -9.94 -7.59
C TYR A 15 0.31 -10.94 -8.24
N HIS A 16 0.54 -10.74 -9.53
CA HIS A 16 1.45 -11.57 -10.31
C HIS A 16 2.64 -10.74 -10.77
N PRO A 17 3.87 -11.15 -10.44
CA PRO A 17 5.05 -10.49 -10.94
C PRO A 17 5.25 -10.80 -12.44
N GLY A 18 5.65 -9.80 -13.21
CA GLY A 18 6.14 -9.95 -14.58
C GLY A 18 7.54 -10.55 -14.62
N ALA A 19 8.03 -10.87 -15.82
CA ALA A 19 9.37 -11.41 -16.04
C ALA A 19 10.48 -10.45 -15.56
N ASP A 20 10.22 -9.15 -15.58
CA ASP A 20 11.09 -8.07 -15.09
C ASP A 20 10.88 -7.74 -13.59
N ARG A 21 10.12 -8.59 -12.88
CA ARG A 21 9.75 -8.44 -11.46
C ARG A 21 8.85 -7.22 -11.16
N THR A 22 8.30 -6.57 -12.19
CA THR A 22 7.24 -5.57 -12.01
C THR A 22 5.93 -6.25 -11.62
N ILE A 23 4.94 -5.48 -11.15
CA ILE A 23 3.58 -6.01 -10.94
C ILE A 23 2.86 -5.99 -12.30
N ALA A 24 2.67 -7.16 -12.90
CA ALA A 24 2.03 -7.27 -14.21
C ALA A 24 0.51 -7.13 -14.10
N TRP A 25 -0.09 -7.73 -13.06
CA TRP A 25 -1.50 -7.59 -12.74
C TRP A 25 -1.77 -7.88 -11.26
N GLY A 26 -2.90 -7.39 -10.78
CA GLY A 26 -3.40 -7.60 -9.42
C GLY A 26 -4.89 -7.92 -9.42
N ILE A 27 -5.33 -8.73 -8.47
CA ILE A 27 -6.73 -9.09 -8.25
C ILE A 27 -7.07 -8.76 -6.80
N VAL A 28 -8.15 -8.00 -6.62
CA VAL A 28 -8.78 -7.75 -5.33
C VAL A 28 -10.13 -8.44 -5.34
N VAL A 29 -10.36 -9.32 -4.36
CA VAL A 29 -11.65 -9.99 -4.16
C VAL A 29 -12.19 -9.57 -2.82
N PHE A 30 -13.47 -9.21 -2.79
CA PHE A 30 -14.17 -8.90 -1.56
C PHE A 30 -15.57 -9.48 -1.61
N ARG A 31 -16.05 -9.94 -0.46
CA ARG A 31 -17.46 -10.24 -0.27
C ARG A 31 -18.14 -8.97 0.21
N ARG A 32 -19.27 -8.60 -0.39
CA ARG A 32 -20.11 -7.48 0.10
C ARG A 32 -20.62 -7.84 1.53
N PRO A 33 -20.06 -7.25 2.60
CA PRO A 33 -20.58 -7.35 3.96
C PRO A 33 -21.78 -6.39 4.14
N PRO A 34 -22.52 -6.46 5.26
CA PRO A 34 -23.65 -5.57 5.53
C PRO A 34 -23.24 -4.10 5.76
N GLU A 35 -21.98 -3.86 6.18
CA GLU A 35 -21.48 -2.52 6.50
C GLU A 35 -20.64 -1.94 5.36
N GLU A 36 -21.15 -0.86 4.74
CA GLU A 36 -20.50 -0.21 3.59
C GLU A 36 -19.08 0.27 3.90
N ARG A 37 -18.86 0.88 5.08
CA ARG A 37 -17.55 1.39 5.49
C ARG A 37 -16.47 0.29 5.56
N ARG A 38 -16.82 -0.90 6.06
CA ARG A 38 -15.87 -2.03 6.13
C ARG A 38 -15.51 -2.55 4.75
N THR A 39 -16.48 -2.54 3.83
CA THR A 39 -16.24 -2.87 2.41
C THR A 39 -15.22 -1.92 1.80
N LEU A 40 -15.42 -0.61 2.01
CA LEU A 40 -14.52 0.40 1.47
C LEU A 40 -13.11 0.28 2.07
N ALA A 41 -13.01 0.08 3.38
CA ALA A 41 -11.73 -0.14 4.05
C ALA A 41 -10.98 -1.36 3.50
N CYS A 42 -11.68 -2.49 3.30
CA CYS A 42 -11.15 -3.66 2.59
C CYS A 42 -10.66 -3.29 1.19
N ILE A 43 -11.47 -2.62 0.37
CA ILE A 43 -11.10 -2.28 -1.00
C ILE A 43 -9.83 -1.41 -1.03
N VAL A 44 -9.72 -0.42 -0.14
CA VAL A 44 -8.56 0.46 -0.08
C VAL A 44 -7.31 -0.31 0.32
N GLU A 45 -7.37 -1.12 1.39
CA GLU A 45 -6.26 -1.96 1.84
C GLU A 45 -5.80 -2.91 0.72
N GLU A 46 -6.70 -3.73 0.20
CA GLU A 46 -6.33 -4.74 -0.80
C GLU A 46 -5.84 -4.10 -2.10
N THR A 47 -6.34 -2.91 -2.45
CA THR A 47 -5.83 -2.15 -3.59
C THR A 47 -4.38 -1.74 -3.37
N VAL A 48 -4.00 -1.20 -2.21
CA VAL A 48 -2.58 -0.85 -1.98
C VAL A 48 -1.68 -2.07 -1.82
N GLN A 49 -2.22 -3.21 -1.38
CA GLN A 49 -1.47 -4.47 -1.35
C GLN A 49 -1.15 -4.97 -2.78
N VAL A 50 -2.11 -4.91 -3.71
CA VAL A 50 -1.82 -5.27 -5.12
C VAL A 50 -0.90 -4.27 -5.81
N LEU A 51 -0.78 -3.04 -5.30
CA LEU A 51 0.22 -2.07 -5.75
C LEU A 51 1.61 -2.30 -5.14
N GLY A 52 1.77 -3.30 -4.25
CA GLY A 52 3.06 -3.76 -3.74
C GLY A 52 3.33 -3.45 -2.26
N LEU A 53 2.44 -2.73 -1.56
CA LEU A 53 2.55 -2.49 -0.12
C LEU A 53 1.69 -3.50 0.67
N ALA A 54 2.17 -4.74 0.75
CA ALA A 54 1.46 -5.87 1.35
C ALA A 54 1.67 -6.03 2.88
N ALA A 55 2.26 -5.05 3.56
CA ALA A 55 2.47 -5.13 5.00
C ALA A 55 1.17 -4.81 5.77
N ASP A 56 0.87 -5.58 6.82
CA ASP A 56 -0.31 -5.47 7.69
C ASP A 56 0.06 -5.17 9.16
N ARG A 57 1.30 -4.71 9.38
CA ARG A 57 1.95 -4.58 10.69
C ARG A 57 2.57 -3.20 10.92
N ALA A 58 1.97 -2.15 10.39
CA ALA A 58 2.45 -0.80 10.58
C ALA A 58 2.43 -0.40 12.07
N THR A 59 3.44 0.35 12.49
CA THR A 59 3.61 0.84 13.87
C THR A 59 3.17 2.29 14.04
N TYR A 60 2.39 2.81 13.09
CA TYR A 60 1.89 4.19 13.09
C TYR A 60 0.38 4.20 12.83
N PHE A 61 -0.29 5.26 13.30
CA PHE A 61 -1.74 5.40 13.19
C PHE A 61 -2.12 6.83 12.79
N PRO A 62 -3.17 7.05 11.97
CA PRO A 62 -3.99 6.05 11.28
C PRO A 62 -3.28 5.45 10.04
N THR A 63 -3.60 4.19 9.70
CA THR A 63 -3.02 3.50 8.55
C THR A 63 -3.93 2.39 8.01
N VAL A 64 -3.91 2.17 6.70
CA VAL A 64 -4.53 0.99 6.06
C VAL A 64 -3.67 -0.28 6.17
N PHE A 65 -2.38 -0.16 6.53
CA PHE A 65 -1.43 -1.27 6.63
C PHE A 65 -1.49 -1.96 8.00
N THR A 66 -2.69 -2.38 8.41
CA THR A 66 -2.97 -2.93 9.73
C THR A 66 -3.93 -4.12 9.65
N ASN A 67 -3.74 -5.10 10.52
CA ASN A 67 -4.67 -6.21 10.71
C ASN A 67 -5.86 -5.86 11.64
N ASP A 68 -5.97 -4.61 12.10
CA ASP A 68 -7.07 -4.14 12.92
C ASP A 68 -8.40 -4.13 12.12
N GLN A 69 -9.48 -4.55 12.77
CA GLN A 69 -10.82 -4.48 12.22
C GLN A 69 -11.26 -3.03 11.97
N ALA A 70 -10.79 -2.08 12.78
CA ALA A 70 -11.15 -0.66 12.73
C ALA A 70 -10.26 0.17 11.78
N ARG A 71 -9.75 -0.42 10.70
CA ARG A 71 -8.88 0.28 9.74
C ARG A 71 -9.61 1.37 8.93
N PRO A 72 -8.90 2.42 8.49
CA PRO A 72 -9.50 3.54 7.80
C PRO A 72 -9.97 3.16 6.38
N ALA A 73 -10.98 3.87 5.90
CA ALA A 73 -11.54 3.71 4.57
C ALA A 73 -10.91 4.64 3.53
N ALA A 74 -9.76 5.24 3.87
CA ALA A 74 -8.98 6.14 3.03
C ALA A 74 -7.53 6.10 3.49
N LEU A 75 -6.60 6.42 2.58
CA LEU A 75 -5.18 6.49 2.87
C LEU A 75 -4.89 7.69 3.78
N SER A 76 -4.13 7.46 4.87
CA SER A 76 -3.56 8.55 5.65
C SER A 76 -2.43 9.26 4.88
N LEU A 77 -1.98 10.42 5.37
CA LEU A 77 -0.81 11.09 4.77
C LEU A 77 0.44 10.21 4.78
N ASN A 78 0.64 9.45 5.87
CA ASN A 78 1.76 8.51 5.96
C ASN A 78 1.62 7.37 4.95
N ASP A 79 0.40 6.84 4.76
CA ASP A 79 0.16 5.79 3.76
C ASP A 79 0.44 6.30 2.34
N LYS A 80 0.02 7.54 2.03
CA LYS A 80 0.30 8.19 0.75
C LYS A 80 1.80 8.39 0.53
N VAL A 81 2.54 8.79 1.55
CA VAL A 81 4.02 8.91 1.48
C VAL A 81 4.67 7.57 1.18
N LEU A 82 4.26 6.48 1.85
CA LEU A 82 4.80 5.15 1.58
C LEU A 82 4.49 4.67 0.16
N LEU A 83 3.24 4.86 -0.30
CA LEU A 83 2.86 4.50 -1.66
C LEU A 83 3.66 5.30 -2.70
N ARG A 84 3.81 6.61 -2.49
CA ARG A 84 4.63 7.47 -3.36
C ARG A 84 6.10 7.12 -3.32
N THR A 85 6.61 6.67 -2.17
CA THR A 85 7.99 6.19 -2.05
C THR A 85 8.20 4.94 -2.89
N LEU A 86 7.27 3.97 -2.85
CA LEU A 86 7.36 2.74 -3.65
C LEU A 86 7.40 3.03 -5.16
N TYR A 87 6.65 4.05 -5.61
CA TYR A 87 6.57 4.46 -7.02
C TYR A 87 7.52 5.60 -7.39
N ASP A 88 8.50 5.91 -6.54
CA ASP A 88 9.52 6.89 -6.87
C ASP A 88 10.34 6.42 -8.08
N PRO A 89 10.68 7.29 -9.05
CA PRO A 89 11.46 6.89 -10.22
C PRO A 89 12.82 6.24 -9.88
N ALA A 90 13.38 6.52 -8.71
CA ALA A 90 14.61 5.90 -8.25
C ALA A 90 14.42 4.45 -7.79
N ILE A 91 13.21 4.04 -7.39
CA ILE A 91 12.89 2.66 -7.02
C ILE A 91 12.60 1.86 -8.29
N LYS A 92 13.33 0.75 -8.47
CA LYS A 92 13.15 -0.16 -9.62
C LYS A 92 12.81 -1.57 -9.14
N ALA A 93 11.99 -2.26 -9.93
CA ALA A 93 11.68 -3.65 -9.69
C ALA A 93 12.98 -4.48 -9.65
N GLY A 94 13.06 -5.39 -8.67
CA GLY A 94 14.22 -6.27 -8.49
C GLY A 94 15.39 -5.72 -7.69
N MET A 95 15.31 -4.48 -7.19
CA MET A 95 16.25 -3.98 -6.19
C MET A 95 16.28 -4.88 -4.94
N SER A 96 17.46 -5.05 -4.39
CA SER A 96 17.70 -5.73 -3.13
C SER A 96 17.20 -4.92 -1.94
N LEU A 97 17.07 -5.61 -0.81
CA LEU A 97 16.76 -4.97 0.46
C LEU A 97 17.84 -3.97 0.89
N GLU A 98 19.10 -4.18 0.51
CA GLU A 98 20.19 -3.27 0.85
C GLU A 98 20.13 -1.97 0.04
N GLU A 99 19.96 -2.08 -1.29
CA GLU A 99 19.79 -0.92 -2.17
C GLU A 99 18.60 -0.06 -1.72
N THR A 100 17.46 -0.70 -1.44
CA THR A 100 16.27 0.01 -0.97
C THR A 100 16.45 0.62 0.41
N ARG A 101 17.15 -0.03 1.35
CA ARG A 101 17.44 0.53 2.69
C ARG A 101 18.27 1.81 2.62
N GLN A 102 19.18 1.93 1.66
CA GLN A 102 19.98 3.12 1.46
C GLN A 102 19.19 4.25 0.78
N LEU A 103 18.32 3.91 -0.17
CA LEU A 103 17.60 4.86 -1.01
C LEU A 103 16.33 5.44 -0.35
N VAL A 104 15.52 4.60 0.28
CA VAL A 104 14.18 4.94 0.79
C VAL A 104 14.17 6.12 1.77
N PRO A 105 15.08 6.23 2.77
CA PRO A 105 15.05 7.34 3.72
C PRO A 105 15.17 8.72 3.05
N GLY A 106 15.99 8.84 2.00
CA GLY A 106 16.15 10.08 1.24
C GLY A 106 14.89 10.46 0.46
N ILE A 107 14.22 9.49 -0.15
CA ILE A 107 12.95 9.69 -0.85
C ILE A 107 11.86 10.16 0.13
N ILE A 108 11.69 9.45 1.25
CA ILE A 108 10.71 9.81 2.28
C ILE A 108 10.99 11.21 2.80
N HIS A 109 12.25 11.54 3.10
CA HIS A 109 12.63 12.88 3.57
C HIS A 109 12.24 13.96 2.55
N ARG A 110 12.53 13.76 1.26
CA ARG A 110 12.14 14.68 0.19
C ARG A 110 10.63 14.87 0.12
N LEU A 111 9.85 13.79 0.13
CA LEU A 111 8.39 13.82 0.06
C LEU A 111 7.77 14.53 1.27
N VAL A 112 8.24 14.19 2.48
CA VAL A 112 7.75 14.79 3.73
C VAL A 112 8.09 16.28 3.79
N THR A 113 9.30 16.68 3.40
CA THR A 113 9.69 18.11 3.36
C THR A 113 8.86 18.87 2.33
N GLY A 114 8.62 18.30 1.14
CA GLY A 114 7.73 18.89 0.15
C GLY A 114 6.30 19.07 0.66
N MET A 115 5.77 18.03 1.33
CA MET A 115 4.43 18.06 1.92
C MET A 115 4.31 19.11 3.04
N LYS A 116 5.32 19.25 3.90
CA LYS A 116 5.34 20.29 4.94
C LYS A 116 5.34 21.70 4.35
N ALA A 117 5.97 21.90 3.19
CA ALA A 117 6.09 23.21 2.56
C ALA A 117 4.86 23.59 1.71
N ARG A 118 4.22 22.62 1.04
CA ARG A 118 3.18 22.89 0.02
C ARG A 118 1.89 22.07 0.21
N GLY A 119 1.75 21.36 1.33
CA GLY A 119 0.61 20.49 1.61
C GLY A 119 0.64 19.18 0.82
N GLU A 120 -0.45 18.42 0.90
CA GLU A 120 -0.55 17.07 0.30
C GLU A 120 -0.31 17.07 -1.22
N GLN A 121 -0.65 18.16 -1.90
CA GLN A 121 -0.46 18.32 -3.36
C GLN A 121 0.99 18.09 -3.79
N ALA A 122 1.98 18.35 -2.93
CA ALA A 122 3.39 18.09 -3.23
C ALA A 122 3.74 16.60 -3.43
N LEU A 123 2.86 15.68 -3.03
CA LEU A 123 3.03 14.25 -3.28
C LEU A 123 2.67 13.86 -4.72
N TYR A 124 1.93 14.71 -5.42
CA TYR A 124 1.47 14.50 -6.78
C TYR A 124 2.36 15.34 -7.71
N GLN A 125 2.75 14.78 -8.85
CA GLN A 125 3.38 15.57 -9.90
C GLN A 125 2.29 16.27 -10.70
N ASP A 126 2.63 17.42 -11.27
CA ASP A 126 1.86 18.03 -12.37
C ASP A 126 2.17 17.31 -13.69
#